data_AF-A0A923Q0T9-F1
#
_entry.id   AF-A0A923Q0T9-F1
#
_cell.length_a   1.000
_cell.length_b   1.000
_cell.length_c   1.000
_cell.angle_alpha   90.00
_cell.angle_beta   90.00
_cell.angle_gamma   90.00
#
_symmetry.space_group_name_H-M   'P 1'
#
loop_
_entity.id
_entity.type
_entity.pdbx_description
1 polymer ?
#
loop_
_entity_poly.entity_id
_entity_poly.type
_entity_poly.pdbx_seq_one_letter_code
_entity_poly.pdbx_strand_id
1 'polypeptide(L)'
;KMIAVEPAESPVIAGGKSGPHKIQGIGAGFVPKNLDKSLIDGIEAVSSEESLKMAREIIKTEGIPVGISSGAAVVAALRIAAKEENRGKNIVVMIASYTERYLSTLLAEQERTEAAQLQVSVPTDAYLAKLN
;
A
#
# COMPACT_ATOMS: atom_id res chain seq x y z
N LYS A 1 16.29 -13.26 6.95
CA LYS A 1 16.73 -12.17 6.06
C LYS A 1 15.80 -10.98 6.27
N MET A 2 16.32 -9.76 6.38
CA MET A 2 15.57 -8.51 6.48
C MET A 2 15.66 -7.78 5.15
N ILE A 3 14.51 -7.54 4.52
CA ILE A 3 14.43 -6.83 3.25
C ILE A 3 13.81 -5.46 3.50
N ALA A 4 14.57 -4.40 3.24
CA ALA A 4 14.04 -3.05 3.27
C ALA A 4 13.29 -2.74 1.98
N VAL A 5 12.25 -1.91 2.07
CA VAL A 5 11.45 -1.50 0.92
C VAL A 5 11.49 0.02 0.83
N GLU A 6 11.77 0.55 -0.36
CA GLU A 6 11.76 1.98 -0.63
C GLU A 6 11.10 2.32 -1.97
N PRO A 7 10.63 3.57 -2.16
CA PRO A 7 10.09 3.99 -3.45
C PRO A 7 11.16 3.97 -4.53
N ALA A 8 10.86 3.38 -5.68
CA ALA A 8 11.75 3.41 -6.84
C ALA A 8 12.04 4.85 -7.33
N GLU A 9 11.12 5.78 -7.07
CA GLU A 9 11.25 7.20 -7.40
C GLU A 9 12.09 7.99 -6.37
N SER A 10 12.41 7.39 -5.21
CA SER A 10 13.22 8.00 -4.15
C SER A 10 14.12 6.97 -3.43
N PRO A 11 15.03 6.26 -4.14
CA PRO A 11 15.74 5.09 -3.61
C PRO A 11 16.99 5.48 -2.81
N VAL A 12 16.80 6.23 -1.72
CA VAL A 12 17.89 6.86 -0.95
C VAL A 12 18.65 5.85 -0.08
N ILE A 13 18.00 4.78 0.39
CA ILE A 13 18.67 3.73 1.17
C ILE A 13 19.65 2.97 0.28
N ALA A 14 19.29 2.69 -0.98
CA ALA A 14 20.16 2.11 -2.00
C ALA A 14 21.22 3.07 -2.59
N GLY A 15 21.23 4.34 -2.16
CA GLY A 15 22.22 5.33 -2.59
C GLY A 15 21.83 6.14 -3.82
N GLY A 16 20.59 6.04 -4.29
CA GLY A 16 20.04 6.90 -5.32
C GLY A 16 19.64 8.29 -4.81
N LYS A 17 19.03 9.09 -5.70
CA LYS A 17 18.58 10.44 -5.39
C LYS A 17 17.17 10.44 -4.82
N SER A 18 16.90 11.35 -3.89
CA SER A 18 15.53 11.60 -3.41
C SER A 18 14.66 12.13 -4.54
N GLY A 19 13.39 11.73 -4.58
CA GLY A 19 12.40 12.22 -5.54
C GLY A 19 10.97 12.14 -5.01
N PRO A 20 10.02 12.86 -5.63
CA PRO A 20 8.61 12.79 -5.24
C PRO A 20 8.03 11.40 -5.56
N HIS A 21 7.25 10.86 -4.63
CA HIS A 21 6.55 9.57 -4.78
C HIS A 21 5.20 9.61 -4.07
N LYS A 22 4.34 8.61 -4.34
CA LYS A 22 2.97 8.53 -3.78
C LYS A 22 2.84 7.51 -2.65
N ILE A 23 3.92 6.77 -2.33
CA ILE A 23 3.92 5.76 -1.26
C ILE A 23 3.99 6.42 0.12
N GLN A 24 2.83 6.79 0.68
CA GLN A 24 2.75 7.44 1.98
C GLN A 24 3.23 6.52 3.12
N GLY A 25 4.08 7.07 3.99
CA GLY A 25 4.59 6.40 5.19
C GLY A 25 6.05 5.90 5.10
N ILE A 26 6.61 5.79 3.89
CA ILE A 26 8.03 5.43 3.67
C ILE A 26 8.71 6.46 2.75
N GLY A 27 10.01 6.28 2.45
CA GLY A 27 10.69 7.10 1.43
C GLY A 27 10.98 8.55 1.81
N ALA A 28 11.42 8.81 3.04
CA ALA A 28 11.58 10.17 3.59
C ALA A 28 12.53 11.13 2.83
N GLY A 29 13.20 10.67 1.77
CA GLY A 29 14.12 11.48 0.97
C GLY A 29 15.52 11.64 1.58
N PHE A 30 15.79 11.00 2.72
CA PHE A 30 17.09 10.90 3.38
C PHE A 30 17.18 9.57 4.14
N VAL A 31 18.38 9.18 4.58
CA VAL A 31 18.57 8.02 5.46
C VAL A 31 18.32 8.44 6.91
N PRO A 32 17.25 7.96 7.59
CA PRO A 32 16.97 8.35 8.96
C PRO A 32 18.02 7.85 9.96
N LYS A 33 18.31 8.61 11.02
CA LYS A 33 19.30 8.22 12.05
C LYS A 33 18.90 6.96 12.84
N ASN A 34 17.62 6.64 12.89
CA ASN A 34 17.08 5.45 13.54
C ASN A 34 17.05 4.22 12.61
N LEU A 35 17.54 4.33 11.37
CA LEU A 35 17.71 3.18 10.48
C LEU A 35 19.09 2.55 10.69
N ASP A 36 19.13 1.34 11.23
CA ASP A 36 20.35 0.53 11.27
C ASP A 36 20.50 -0.27 9.97
N LYS A 37 21.37 0.21 9.08
CA LYS A 37 21.65 -0.45 7.79
C LYS A 37 22.37 -1.79 7.94
N SER A 38 23.04 -2.06 9.06
CA SER A 38 23.76 -3.33 9.28
C SER A 38 22.82 -4.53 9.40
N LEU A 39 21.54 -4.28 9.72
CA LEU A 39 20.51 -5.30 9.83
C LEU A 39 19.84 -5.65 8.49
N ILE A 40 20.11 -4.93 7.41
CA ILE A 40 19.42 -5.07 6.12
C ILE A 40 20.22 -6.02 5.21
N ASP A 41 19.60 -7.13 4.82
CA ASP A 41 20.19 -8.13 3.89
C ASP A 41 19.93 -7.79 2.42
N GLY A 42 18.94 -6.94 2.14
CA GLY A 42 18.58 -6.54 0.78
C GLY A 42 17.59 -5.38 0.76
N ILE A 43 17.51 -4.70 -0.39
CA ILE A 43 16.61 -3.57 -0.61
C ILE A 43 15.79 -3.87 -1.87
N GLU A 44 14.47 -3.74 -1.77
CA GLU A 44 13.54 -3.80 -2.91
C GLU A 44 12.98 -2.41 -3.19
N ALA A 45 13.21 -1.92 -4.40
CA ALA A 45 12.62 -0.69 -4.89
C ALA A 45 11.25 -0.98 -5.52
N VAL A 46 10.20 -0.35 -5.02
CA VAL A 46 8.83 -0.52 -5.51
C VAL A 46 8.30 0.81 -6.01
N SER A 47 7.73 0.84 -7.21
CA SER A 47 7.14 2.08 -7.73
C SER A 47 5.82 2.40 -7.03
N SER A 48 5.46 3.68 -7.03
CA SER A 48 4.16 4.14 -6.55
C SER A 48 2.98 3.45 -7.24
N GLU A 49 3.12 3.17 -8.53
CA GLU A 49 2.10 2.50 -9.33
C GLU A 49 1.89 1.06 -8.86
N GLU A 50 2.97 0.28 -8.73
CA GLU A 50 2.90 -1.10 -8.25
C GLU A 50 2.33 -1.19 -6.84
N SER A 51 2.75 -0.28 -5.97
CA SER A 51 2.27 -0.16 -4.60
C SER A 51 0.76 0.13 -4.52
N LEU A 52 0.26 1.08 -5.31
CA LEU A 52 -1.17 1.41 -5.37
C LEU A 52 -1.99 0.26 -5.96
N LYS A 53 -1.50 -0.36 -7.06
CA LYS A 53 -2.16 -1.50 -7.69
C LYS A 53 -2.28 -2.67 -6.71
N MET A 54 -1.19 -3.04 -6.06
CA MET A 54 -1.17 -4.15 -5.09
C MET A 54 -2.04 -3.86 -3.87
N ALA A 55 -2.02 -2.63 -3.34
CA ALA A 55 -2.89 -2.27 -2.22
C ALA A 55 -4.38 -2.47 -2.56
N ARG A 56 -4.82 -2.04 -3.76
CA ARG A 56 -6.20 -2.26 -4.24
C ARG A 56 -6.50 -3.73 -4.48
N GLU A 57 -5.55 -4.49 -5.02
CA GLU A 57 -5.70 -5.93 -5.24
C GLU A 57 -5.92 -6.67 -3.92
N ILE A 58 -5.09 -6.42 -2.90
CA ILE A 58 -5.23 -7.01 -1.56
C ILE A 58 -6.60 -6.69 -0.96
N ILE A 59 -7.05 -5.43 -1.05
CA ILE A 59 -8.38 -5.02 -0.56
C ILE A 59 -9.48 -5.84 -1.25
N LYS A 60 -9.36 -6.03 -2.57
CA LYS A 60 -10.38 -6.65 -3.40
C LYS A 60 -10.40 -8.19 -3.30
N THR A 61 -9.24 -8.84 -3.23
CA THR A 61 -9.13 -10.30 -3.29
C THR A 61 -9.03 -10.93 -1.91
N GLU A 62 -8.31 -10.31 -0.99
CA GLU A 62 -8.08 -10.84 0.36
C GLU A 62 -9.03 -10.25 1.40
N GLY A 63 -9.73 -9.16 1.07
CA GLY A 63 -10.61 -8.45 2.00
C GLY A 63 -9.85 -7.76 3.15
N ILE A 64 -8.55 -7.54 3.00
CA ILE A 64 -7.71 -6.89 4.01
C ILE A 64 -7.56 -5.40 3.65
N PRO A 65 -8.07 -4.47 4.48
CA PRO A 65 -7.95 -3.05 4.19
C PRO A 65 -6.56 -2.54 4.54
N VAL A 66 -5.76 -2.29 3.51
CA VAL A 66 -4.36 -1.87 3.65
C VAL A 66 -4.10 -0.45 3.13
N GLY A 67 -3.07 0.19 3.68
CA GLY A 67 -2.53 1.46 3.16
C GLY A 67 -1.55 1.26 2.00
N ILE A 68 -1.14 2.37 1.37
CA ILE A 68 -0.29 2.37 0.16
C ILE A 68 1.07 1.68 0.41
N SER A 69 1.76 2.02 1.50
CA SER A 69 3.05 1.40 1.88
C SER A 69 2.96 -0.11 2.12
N SER A 70 1.80 -0.60 2.54
CA SER A 70 1.59 -2.05 2.74
C SER A 70 1.52 -2.76 1.39
N GLY A 71 0.92 -2.14 0.37
CA GLY A 71 1.00 -2.63 -1.01
C GLY A 71 2.45 -2.73 -1.49
N ALA A 72 3.30 -1.73 -1.19
CA ALA A 72 4.72 -1.80 -1.53
C ALA A 72 5.43 -2.98 -0.83
N ALA A 73 5.18 -3.16 0.46
CA ALA A 73 5.75 -4.26 1.23
C ALA A 73 5.35 -5.64 0.67
N VAL A 74 4.09 -5.80 0.25
CA VAL A 74 3.60 -7.05 -0.37
C VAL A 74 4.19 -7.27 -1.77
N VAL A 75 4.32 -6.24 -2.60
CA VAL A 75 5.03 -6.36 -3.89
C VAL A 75 6.45 -6.88 -3.69
N ALA A 76 7.20 -6.27 -2.78
CA ALA A 76 8.55 -6.71 -2.45
C ALA A 76 8.56 -8.16 -1.94
N ALA A 77 7.64 -8.52 -1.05
CA ALA A 77 7.53 -9.87 -0.51
C ALA A 77 7.23 -10.91 -1.59
N LEU A 78 6.32 -10.63 -2.52
CA LEU A 78 6.00 -11.53 -3.64
C LEU A 78 7.20 -11.71 -4.59
N ARG A 79 7.94 -10.64 -4.88
CA ARG A 79 9.19 -10.73 -5.65
C ARG A 79 10.25 -11.57 -4.95
N ILE A 80 10.39 -11.42 -3.63
CA ILE A 80 11.31 -12.23 -2.82
C ILE A 80 10.84 -13.70 -2.78
N ALA A 81 9.54 -13.95 -2.63
CA ALA A 81 8.95 -15.27 -2.60
C ALA A 81 9.12 -16.03 -3.94
N ALA A 82 9.11 -15.30 -5.06
CA ALA A 82 9.28 -15.87 -6.39
C ALA A 82 10.71 -16.36 -6.69
N LYS A 83 11.71 -16.00 -5.85
CA LYS A 83 13.09 -16.46 -6.03
C LYS A 83 13.22 -17.92 -5.60
N GLU A 84 13.86 -18.75 -6.43
CA GLU A 84 13.92 -20.20 -6.20
C GLU A 84 14.58 -20.57 -4.87
N GLU A 85 15.58 -19.80 -4.42
CA GLU A 85 16.22 -20.00 -3.12
C GLU A 85 15.30 -19.75 -1.92
N ASN A 86 14.10 -19.19 -2.14
CA ASN A 86 13.09 -18.96 -1.12
C ASN A 86 11.88 -19.90 -1.21
N ARG A 87 11.90 -20.87 -2.13
CA ARG A 87 10.88 -21.93 -2.21
C ARG A 87 10.73 -22.62 -0.85
N GLY A 88 9.48 -22.72 -0.38
CA GLY A 88 9.13 -23.38 0.89
C GLY A 88 9.47 -22.58 2.15
N LYS A 89 9.98 -21.34 2.04
CA LYS A 89 10.24 -20.47 3.19
C LYS A 89 9.01 -19.63 3.55
N ASN A 90 8.93 -19.26 4.82
CA ASN A 90 7.95 -18.31 5.31
C ASN A 90 8.50 -16.88 5.18
N ILE A 91 7.72 -16.01 4.53
CA ILE A 91 8.00 -14.57 4.42
C ILE A 91 6.92 -13.83 5.20
N VAL A 92 7.36 -12.97 6.11
CA VAL A 92 6.47 -12.14 6.95
C VAL A 92 6.55 -10.71 6.46
N VAL A 93 5.39 -10.06 6.33
CA VAL A 93 5.24 -8.70 5.82
C VAL A 93 4.48 -7.86 6.83
N MET A 94 4.91 -6.61 7.02
CA MET A 94 4.22 -5.66 7.88
C MET A 94 3.17 -4.88 7.09
N ILE A 95 1.92 -4.95 7.55
CA ILE A 95 0.83 -4.08 7.11
C ILE A 95 0.77 -2.90 8.07
N ALA A 96 1.29 -1.76 7.64
CA ALA A 96 1.58 -0.64 8.54
C ALA A 96 0.34 0.22 8.88
N SER A 97 -0.71 0.17 8.07
CA SER A 97 -1.88 1.03 8.24
C SER A 97 -3.11 0.52 7.48
N TYR A 98 -4.28 1.04 7.88
CA TYR A 98 -5.59 0.66 7.37
C TYR A 98 -6.11 1.63 6.30
N THR A 99 -6.87 1.15 5.31
CA THR A 99 -7.32 1.94 4.13
C THR A 99 -8.15 3.17 4.48
N GLU A 100 -8.92 3.15 5.57
CA GLU A 100 -9.83 4.25 5.95
C GLU A 100 -9.15 5.63 6.02
N ARG A 101 -7.87 5.65 6.42
CA ARG A 101 -7.06 6.88 6.53
C ARG A 101 -6.65 7.46 5.18
N TYR A 102 -6.88 6.73 4.10
CA TYR A 102 -6.42 7.04 2.75
C TYR A 102 -7.59 7.27 1.78
N LEU A 103 -8.83 7.34 2.28
CA LEU A 103 -10.03 7.53 1.47
C LEU A 103 -10.04 8.83 0.66
N SER A 104 -9.19 9.82 0.99
CA SER A 104 -9.02 11.08 0.23
C SER A 104 -7.83 11.08 -0.74
N THR A 105 -7.07 9.99 -0.80
CA THR A 105 -5.82 9.89 -1.59
C THR A 105 -6.04 9.20 -2.93
N LEU A 106 -4.97 9.01 -3.72
CA LEU A 106 -5.04 8.21 -4.94
C LEU A 106 -5.49 6.77 -4.70
N LEU A 107 -5.28 6.21 -3.50
CA LEU A 107 -5.64 4.82 -3.20
C LEU A 107 -7.12 4.52 -3.50
N ALA A 108 -8.02 5.41 -3.07
CA ALA A 108 -9.47 5.25 -3.20
C ALA A 108 -10.09 6.15 -4.29
N GLU A 109 -9.29 6.68 -5.22
CA GLU A 109 -9.77 7.63 -6.23
C GLU A 109 -10.85 7.05 -7.14
N GLN A 110 -10.69 5.80 -7.56
CA GLN A 110 -11.67 5.11 -8.40
C GLN A 110 -13.00 4.95 -7.63
N GLU A 111 -12.93 4.41 -6.42
CA GLU A 111 -14.10 4.14 -5.58
C GLU A 111 -14.82 5.44 -5.20
N ARG A 112 -14.08 6.53 -4.93
CA ARG A 112 -14.68 7.86 -4.73
C ARG A 112 -15.42 8.35 -5.96
N THR A 113 -14.82 8.17 -7.15
CA THR A 113 -15.41 8.61 -8.41
C THR A 113 -16.68 7.83 -8.72
N GLU A 114 -16.65 6.51 -8.52
CA GLU A 114 -17.82 5.63 -8.67
C GLU A 114 -18.91 5.97 -7.65
N ALA A 115 -18.55 6.17 -6.38
CA ALA A 115 -19.49 6.52 -5.32
C ALA A 115 -20.21 7.85 -5.60
N ALA A 116 -19.51 8.84 -6.15
CA ALA A 116 -20.08 10.14 -6.51
C ALA A 116 -21.12 10.06 -7.64
N GLN A 117 -21.14 8.97 -8.41
CA GLN A 117 -22.07 8.74 -9.52
C GLN A 117 -23.28 7.88 -9.13
N LEU A 118 -23.32 7.38 -7.89
CA LEU A 118 -24.45 6.55 -7.43
C LEU A 118 -25.74 7.36 -7.42
N GLN A 119 -26.79 6.79 -8.01
CA GLN A 119 -28.12 7.38 -7.94
C GLN A 119 -28.68 7.26 -6.52
N VAL A 120 -29.05 8.39 -5.94
CA VAL A 120 -29.79 8.44 -4.70
C VAL A 120 -31.29 8.44 -5.00
N SER A 121 -32.04 7.59 -4.33
CA SER A 121 -33.50 7.61 -4.36
C SER A 121 -34.03 8.17 -3.05
N VAL A 122 -35.12 8.94 -3.12
CA VAL A 122 -35.82 9.39 -1.92
C VAL A 122 -36.55 8.17 -1.32
N PRO A 123 -36.49 7.95 0.00
CA PRO A 123 -37.27 6.90 0.64
C PRO A 123 -38.75 7.04 0.32
N THR A 124 -39.44 5.92 0.07
CA THR A 124 -40.87 5.94 -0.23
C THR A 124 -41.69 6.34 0.99
N ASP A 125 -42.87 6.92 0.78
CA ASP A 125 -43.82 7.23 1.87
C ASP A 125 -44.14 5.99 2.73
N ALA A 126 -44.25 4.81 2.08
CA ALA A 126 -44.45 3.54 2.75
C ALA A 126 -43.27 3.12 3.65
N TYR A 127 -42.03 3.48 3.30
CA TYR A 127 -40.86 3.28 4.16
C TYR A 127 -40.87 4.27 5.33
N LEU A 128 -41.14 5.55 5.05
CA LEU A 128 -41.19 6.59 6.08
C LEU A 128 -42.28 6.31 7.12
N ALA A 129 -43.41 5.73 6.70
CA ALA A 129 -44.49 5.32 7.60
C ALA A 129 -44.09 4.23 8.62
N LYS A 130 -43.00 3.48 8.40
CA LYS A 130 -42.49 2.49 9.37
C LYS A 130 -41.63 3.09 10.49
N LEU A 131 -41.23 4.36 10.33
CA LEU A 131 -40.38 5.06 11.29
C LEU A 131 -41.18 5.83 12.36
N ASN A 132 -42.49 5.94 12.17
CA ASN A 132 -43.46 6.51 13.11
C ASN A 132 -44.26 5.40 13.80
#